data_AF-A0A257LT65-F1
#
_entry.id   AF-A0A257LT65-F1
#
_cell.length_a   1.000
_cell.length_b   1.000
_cell.length_c   1.000
_cell.angle_alpha   90.00
_cell.angle_beta   90.00
_cell.angle_gamma   90.00
#
_symmetry.space_group_name_H-M   'P 1'
#
loop_
_entity.id
_entity.type
_entity.pdbx_description
1 polymer ?
#
loop_
_entity_poly.entity_id
_entity_poly.type
_entity_poly.pdbx_seq_one_letter_code
_entity_poly.pdbx_strand_id
1 'polypeptide(L)'
;MRLCIVRVPVADLRKEPSHQTERVSQALLNEIAEILREEADWLLVKLNRDGYEGWIYKPHVVETRVERTFDHVVVVPIVSVFVSPYAPFPMMRLSFNTRVRLIETLGLIAPGLYRHCTISLG
;
A
#
# COMPACT_ATOMS: atom_id res chain seq x y z
N MET A 1 17.11 -11.54 7.30
CA MET A 1 15.91 -11.30 6.48
C MET A 1 15.61 -9.81 6.51
N ARG A 2 15.62 -9.13 5.36
CA ARG A 2 15.29 -7.70 5.22
C ARG A 2 13.86 -7.60 4.70
N LEU A 3 13.04 -6.76 5.31
CA LEU A 3 11.64 -6.59 4.91
C LEU A 3 11.41 -5.15 4.44
N CYS A 4 10.47 -4.97 3.54
CA CYS A 4 9.93 -3.65 3.22
C CYS A 4 8.41 -3.66 3.21
N ILE A 5 7.85 -2.46 3.34
CA ILE A 5 6.42 -2.20 3.24
C ILE A 5 6.15 -1.16 2.15
N VAL A 6 5.14 -1.40 1.32
CA VAL A 6 4.73 -0.48 0.27
C VAL A 6 4.09 0.77 0.87
N ARG A 7 4.55 1.95 0.44
CA ARG A 7 4.10 3.28 0.94
C ARG A 7 3.32 4.11 -0.08
N VAL A 8 3.10 3.57 -1.27
CA VAL A 8 2.29 4.19 -2.33
C VAL A 8 1.01 3.36 -2.56
N PRO A 9 -0.07 3.92 -3.14
CA PRO A 9 -1.31 3.18 -3.37
C PRO A 9 -1.11 1.84 -4.09
N VAL A 10 -0.31 1.89 -5.15
CA VAL A 10 0.02 0.77 -6.01
C VAL A 10 1.48 0.94 -6.46
N ALA A 11 2.29 -0.09 -6.25
CA ALA A 11 3.66 -0.16 -6.73
C ALA A 11 3.78 -1.28 -7.77
N ASP A 12 4.44 -1.01 -8.88
CA ASP A 12 4.70 -2.03 -9.88
C ASP A 12 5.87 -2.93 -9.45
N LEU A 13 5.71 -4.23 -9.66
CA LEU A 13 6.81 -5.18 -9.71
C LEU A 13 7.19 -5.38 -11.18
N ARG A 14 8.47 -5.19 -11.49
CA ARG A 14 9.03 -5.22 -12.83
C ARG A 14 9.90 -6.45 -13.03
N LYS A 15 10.01 -6.93 -14.26
CA LYS A 15 10.85 -8.09 -14.59
C LYS A 15 12.34 -7.82 -14.35
N GLU A 16 12.75 -6.58 -14.54
CA GLU A 16 14.13 -6.10 -14.44
C GLU A 16 14.14 -4.73 -13.73
N PRO A 17 15.29 -4.27 -13.20
CA PRO A 17 15.41 -3.01 -12.45
C PRO A 17 15.38 -1.78 -13.38
N SER A 18 14.27 -1.60 -14.11
CA SER A 18 14.07 -0.50 -15.04
C SER A 18 12.59 -0.23 -15.30
N HIS A 19 12.22 1.05 -15.39
CA HIS A 19 10.86 1.49 -15.71
C HIS A 19 10.40 1.12 -17.12
N GLN A 20 11.34 0.76 -18.01
CA GLN A 20 11.03 0.36 -19.38
C GLN A 20 10.69 -1.12 -19.53
N THR A 21 10.86 -1.90 -18.45
CA THR A 21 10.65 -3.35 -18.50
C THR A 21 9.22 -3.72 -18.17
N GLU A 22 8.84 -4.93 -18.55
CA GLU A 22 7.52 -5.48 -18.30
C GLU A 22 7.15 -5.42 -16.81
N ARG A 23 5.91 -5.01 -16.53
CA ARG A 23 5.29 -5.13 -15.21
C ARG A 23 4.77 -6.55 -15.03
N VAL A 24 5.39 -7.30 -14.12
CA VAL A 24 5.06 -8.71 -13.85
C VAL A 24 3.99 -8.87 -12.77
N SER A 25 3.90 -7.92 -11.83
CA SER A 25 2.87 -7.91 -10.78
C SER A 25 2.70 -6.48 -10.23
N GLN A 26 1.81 -6.31 -9.25
CA GLN A 26 1.62 -5.09 -8.49
C GLN A 26 1.46 -5.38 -7.02
N ALA A 27 2.05 -4.53 -6.18
CA ALA A 27 1.88 -4.55 -4.75
C ALA A 27 1.03 -3.35 -4.31
N LEU A 28 0.13 -3.58 -3.35
CA LEU A 28 -0.74 -2.52 -2.82
C LEU A 28 -0.10 -1.84 -1.62
N LEU A 29 -0.57 -0.63 -1.28
CA LEU A 29 -0.21 0.04 -0.03
C LEU A 29 -0.30 -0.95 1.14
N ASN A 30 0.68 -0.87 2.05
CA ASN A 30 0.80 -1.72 3.23
C ASN A 30 1.13 -3.19 3.00
N GLU A 31 1.29 -3.64 1.75
CA GLU A 31 1.80 -4.99 1.51
C GLU A 31 3.27 -5.08 1.94
N ILE A 32 3.59 -6.21 2.58
CA ILE A 32 4.93 -6.53 3.09
C ILE A 32 5.61 -7.46 2.10
N ALA A 33 6.88 -7.19 1.84
CA ALA A 33 7.72 -8.01 0.97
C ALA A 33 9.08 -8.26 1.60
N GLU A 34 9.65 -9.42 1.30
CA GLU A 34 11.04 -9.74 1.61
C GLU A 34 11.96 -9.12 0.55
N ILE A 35 13.02 -8.43 0.97
CA ILE A 35 14.06 -7.92 0.08
C ILE A 35 15.08 -9.02 -0.17
N LEU A 36 15.15 -9.48 -1.42
CA LEU A 36 16.08 -10.52 -1.87
C LEU A 36 17.39 -9.93 -2.39
N ARG A 37 17.30 -8.80 -3.12
CA ARG A 37 18.46 -8.11 -3.72
C ARG A 37 18.21 -6.61 -3.82
N GLU A 38 19.28 -5.83 -3.91
CA GLU A 38 19.24 -4.39 -4.09
C GLU A 38 20.21 -3.99 -5.20
N GLU A 39 19.73 -3.16 -6.14
CA GLU A 39 20.50 -2.60 -7.26
C GLU A 39 20.10 -1.14 -7.50
N ALA A 40 21.00 -0.21 -7.20
CA ALA A 40 20.75 1.23 -7.32
C ALA A 40 19.41 1.64 -6.66
N ASP A 41 18.44 2.10 -7.46
CA ASP A 41 17.12 2.53 -7.00
C ASP A 41 16.07 1.41 -7.02
N TRP A 42 16.48 0.15 -7.11
CA TRP A 42 15.59 -1.00 -7.24
C TRP A 42 15.87 -2.06 -6.18
N LEU A 43 14.80 -2.74 -5.77
CA LEU A 43 14.86 -3.88 -4.88
C LEU A 43 14.20 -5.07 -5.58
N LEU A 44 14.89 -6.20 -5.67
CA LEU A 44 14.23 -7.45 -5.98
C LEU A 44 13.54 -7.92 -4.72
N VAL A 45 12.22 -8.07 -4.78
CA VAL A 45 11.41 -8.43 -3.62
C VAL A 45 10.55 -9.65 -3.89
N LYS A 46 10.16 -10.34 -2.82
CA LYS A 46 9.12 -11.37 -2.81
C LYS A 46 7.96 -10.92 -1.95
N LEU A 47 6.76 -10.81 -2.53
CA LEU A 47 5.57 -10.41 -1.78
C LEU A 47 5.16 -11.51 -0.80
N ASN A 48 4.95 -11.16 0.48
CA ASN A 48 4.54 -12.12 1.50
C ASN A 48 3.12 -12.67 1.26
N ARG A 49 2.31 -11.93 0.48
CA ARG A 49 0.88 -12.22 0.29
C ARG A 49 0.63 -13.40 -0.65
N ASP A 50 1.28 -13.39 -1.79
CA ASP A 50 1.03 -14.31 -2.91
C ASP A 50 2.33 -14.95 -3.44
N GLY A 51 3.48 -14.56 -2.91
CA GLY A 51 4.78 -15.11 -3.26
C GLY A 51 5.34 -14.59 -4.58
N TYR A 52 4.70 -13.61 -5.24
CA TYR A 52 5.24 -13.05 -6.48
C TYR A 52 6.57 -12.34 -6.25
N GLU A 53 7.48 -12.53 -7.21
CA GLU A 53 8.81 -11.93 -7.19
C GLU A 53 8.97 -10.92 -8.33
N GLY A 54 9.66 -9.82 -8.05
CA GLY A 54 9.93 -8.79 -9.05
C GLY A 54 10.67 -7.58 -8.48
N TRP A 55 11.13 -6.71 -9.38
CA TRP A 55 11.86 -5.50 -9.05
C TRP A 55 10.88 -4.36 -8.73
N ILE A 56 10.95 -3.84 -7.52
CA ILE A 56 10.18 -2.68 -7.06
C ILE A 56 11.09 -1.46 -6.96
N TYR A 57 10.55 -0.29 -7.33
CA TYR A 57 11.26 0.97 -7.23
C TYR A 57 11.42 1.35 -5.75
N LYS A 58 12.65 1.52 -5.28
CA LYS A 58 13.00 1.70 -3.87
C LYS A 58 12.24 2.86 -3.20
N PRO A 59 12.01 4.03 -3.85
CA PRO A 59 11.19 5.10 -3.27
C PRO A 59 9.72 4.74 -2.99
N HIS A 60 9.19 3.66 -3.57
CA HIS A 60 7.81 3.19 -3.36
C HIS A 60 7.65 2.34 -2.09
N VAL A 61 8.75 2.03 -1.39
CA VAL A 61 8.73 1.23 -0.18
C VAL A 61 9.50 1.91 0.96
N VAL A 62 9.29 1.40 2.17
CA VAL A 62 10.10 1.72 3.36
C VAL A 62 10.63 0.41 3.93
N GLU A 63 11.93 0.33 4.19
CA GLU A 63 12.51 -0.83 4.88
C GLU A 63 11.97 -0.90 6.32
N THR A 64 11.54 -2.08 6.75
CA THR A 64 10.98 -2.32 8.08
C THR A 64 11.65 -3.54 8.71
N ARG A 65 11.69 -3.57 10.05
CA ARG A 65 12.16 -4.73 10.82
C ARG A 65 11.03 -5.52 11.47
N VAL A 66 9.80 -5.03 11.32
CA VAL A 66 8.63 -5.55 12.01
C VAL A 66 7.54 -5.83 10.98
N GLU A 67 6.96 -7.03 11.06
CA GLU A 67 5.74 -7.34 10.33
C GLU A 67 4.57 -6.56 10.94
N ARG A 68 3.86 -5.80 10.11
CA ARG A 68 2.66 -5.08 10.53
C ARG A 68 1.43 -5.95 10.26
N THR A 69 0.57 -6.08 11.26
CA THR A 69 -0.76 -6.68 11.12
C THR A 69 -1.78 -5.64 10.66
N PHE A 70 -2.62 -6.06 9.71
CA PHE A 70 -3.72 -5.28 9.16
C PHE A 70 -5.00 -6.12 9.23
N ASP A 71 -6.03 -5.54 9.83
CA ASP A 71 -7.26 -6.21 10.25
C ASP A 71 -8.48 -5.82 9.38
N HIS A 72 -8.35 -4.79 8.54
CA HIS A 72 -9.40 -4.32 7.64
C HIS A 72 -8.95 -4.33 6.18
N VAL A 73 -9.92 -4.46 5.27
CA VAL A 73 -9.69 -4.51 3.82
C VAL A 73 -10.62 -3.54 3.10
N VAL A 74 -10.10 -2.83 2.10
CA VAL A 74 -10.92 -2.02 1.19
C VAL A 74 -11.70 -2.94 0.26
N VAL A 75 -13.03 -2.90 0.36
CA VAL A 75 -13.95 -3.77 -0.42
C VAL A 75 -14.61 -3.08 -1.61
N VAL A 76 -14.35 -1.79 -1.79
CA VAL A 76 -14.83 -1.01 -2.95
C VAL A 76 -13.71 -0.85 -3.98
N PRO A 77 -14.02 -0.62 -5.28
CA PRO A 77 -13.01 -0.50 -6.33
C PRO A 77 -11.92 0.54 -6.04
N ILE A 78 -12.34 1.68 -5.48
CA ILE A 78 -11.47 2.78 -5.11
C ILE A 78 -12.09 3.56 -3.94
N VAL A 79 -11.26 3.97 -2.97
CA VAL A 79 -11.69 4.81 -1.85
C VAL A 79 -10.69 5.93 -1.62
N SER A 80 -11.18 7.12 -1.31
CA SER A 80 -10.35 8.28 -0.96
C SER A 80 -9.93 8.22 0.50
N VAL A 81 -8.66 8.52 0.76
CA VAL A 81 -8.10 8.71 2.11
C VAL A 81 -7.79 10.18 2.29
N PHE A 82 -8.15 10.72 3.45
CA PHE A 82 -8.01 12.13 3.79
C PHE A 82 -7.12 12.27 5.03
N VAL A 83 -6.34 13.35 5.09
CA VAL A 83 -5.50 13.67 6.26
C VAL A 83 -6.36 13.98 7.49
N SER A 84 -7.56 14.50 7.25
CA SER A 84 -8.54 14.86 8.29
C SER A 84 -9.95 14.63 7.72
N PRO A 85 -10.95 14.28 8.55
CA PRO A 85 -12.35 14.18 8.12
C PRO A 85 -12.90 15.44 7.44
N TYR A 86 -12.30 16.59 7.71
CA TYR A 86 -12.72 17.90 7.19
C TYR A 86 -11.88 18.39 6.01
N ALA A 87 -10.91 17.58 5.55
CA ALA A 87 -10.03 18.00 4.45
C ALA A 87 -10.82 18.11 3.13
N PRO A 88 -10.67 19.21 2.37
CA PRO A 88 -11.44 19.43 1.14
C PRO A 88 -11.01 18.51 -0.01
N PHE A 89 -9.80 17.95 0.07
CA PHE A 89 -9.23 17.09 -0.98
C PHE A 89 -8.61 15.84 -0.36
N PRO A 90 -8.66 14.71 -1.08
CA PRO A 90 -8.06 13.47 -0.62
C PRO A 90 -6.52 13.56 -0.67
N MET A 91 -5.88 12.96 0.33
CA MET A 91 -4.43 12.74 0.36
C MET A 91 -4.01 11.74 -0.71
N MET A 92 -4.76 10.65 -0.82
CA MET A 92 -4.53 9.58 -1.79
C MET A 92 -5.80 8.77 -2.01
N ARG A 93 -5.77 7.84 -2.96
CA ARG A 93 -6.84 6.86 -3.18
C ARG A 93 -6.27 5.47 -2.99
N LEU A 94 -7.01 4.59 -2.31
CA LEU A 94 -6.66 3.18 -2.14
C LEU A 94 -7.47 2.34 -3.10
N SER A 95 -6.82 1.28 -3.59
CA SER A 95 -7.45 0.30 -4.47
C SER A 95 -8.23 -0.73 -3.66
N PHE A 96 -9.16 -1.40 -4.33
CA PHE A 96 -9.74 -2.65 -3.83
C PHE A 96 -8.64 -3.57 -3.30
N ASN A 97 -8.93 -4.27 -2.20
CA ASN A 97 -8.08 -5.26 -1.58
C ASN A 97 -6.84 -4.71 -0.84
N THR A 98 -6.67 -3.37 -0.77
CA THR A 98 -5.68 -2.75 0.11
C THR A 98 -6.02 -3.06 1.57
N ARG A 99 -5.03 -3.53 2.33
CA ARG A 99 -5.18 -3.82 3.76
C ARG A 99 -4.79 -2.61 4.60
N VAL A 100 -5.59 -2.33 5.62
CA VAL A 100 -5.39 -1.18 6.50
C VAL A 100 -5.63 -1.59 7.94
N ARG A 101 -5.06 -0.80 8.85
CA ARG A 101 -5.32 -0.93 10.29
C ARG A 101 -6.39 0.09 10.66
N LEU A 102 -7.43 -0.35 11.34
CA LEU A 102 -8.41 0.58 11.91
C LEU A 102 -7.84 1.13 13.24
N ILE A 103 -7.67 2.44 13.31
CA ILE A 103 -7.22 3.11 14.54
C ILE A 103 -8.44 3.55 15.36
N GLU A 104 -9.38 4.21 14.72
CA GLU A 104 -10.58 4.75 15.36
C GLU A 104 -11.72 4.86 14.35
N THR A 105 -12.96 4.95 14.85
CA THR A 105 -14.13 5.28 14.04
C THR A 105 -14.78 6.53 14.62
N LEU A 106 -14.78 7.61 13.86
CA LEU A 106 -15.58 8.80 14.17
C LEU A 106 -17.02 8.56 13.70
N GLY A 107 -17.97 8.81 14.61
CA GLY A 107 -19.40 8.58 14.37
C GLY A 107 -19.96 9.31 13.15
N LEU A 108 -20.95 8.67 12.51
CA LEU A 108 -21.69 9.07 11.31
C LEU A 108 -21.69 10.57 10.98
N ILE A 109 -20.97 10.95 9.92
CA ILE A 109 -21.20 12.22 9.23
C ILE A 109 -22.48 12.05 8.38
N ALA A 110 -23.64 12.30 8.99
CA ALA A 110 -25.00 12.48 8.43
C ALA A 110 -25.54 11.48 7.35
N PRO A 111 -26.85 11.15 7.35
CA PRO A 111 -27.43 10.20 6.41
C PRO A 111 -27.51 10.83 5.00
N GLY A 112 -26.62 10.42 4.11
CA GLY A 112 -26.58 10.89 2.72
C GLY A 112 -25.20 10.83 2.05
N LEU A 113 -24.12 10.75 2.84
CA LEU A 113 -22.77 10.54 2.36
C LEU A 113 -22.33 9.10 2.61
N TYR A 114 -21.96 8.40 1.53
CA TYR A 114 -21.38 7.06 1.57
C TYR A 114 -20.26 6.99 2.61
N ARG A 115 -20.38 6.08 3.57
CA ARG A 115 -19.47 5.82 4.70
C ARG A 115 -18.01 6.14 4.37
N HIS A 116 -17.51 7.30 4.81
CA HIS A 116 -16.09 7.62 4.78
C HIS A 116 -15.49 7.11 6.08
N CYS A 117 -14.94 5.89 6.07
CA CYS A 117 -14.02 5.48 7.14
C CYS A 117 -12.76 6.34 6.99
N THR A 118 -12.50 7.23 7.94
CA THR A 118 -11.21 7.89 8.05
C THR A 118 -10.20 6.86 8.51
N ILE A 119 -9.40 6.34 7.57
CA ILE A 119 -8.25 5.50 7.90
C ILE A 119 -7.11 6.47 8.23
N SER A 120 -6.87 6.67 9.52
CA SER A 120 -5.68 7.38 9.98
C SER A 120 -4.46 6.47 9.74
N LEU A 121 -3.50 6.95 8.97
CA LEU A 121 -2.21 6.27 8.77
C LEU A 121 -1.30 6.70 9.92
N GLY A 122 -1.21 5.86 10.96
CA GLY A 122 -0.23 5.98 12.05
C GLY A 122 1.16 5.47 11.68
#